data_AF-C3ZYP9-F1
#
_entry.id   AF-C3ZYP9-F1
#
_cell.length_a   1.000
_cell.length_b   1.000
_cell.length_c   1.000
_cell.angle_alpha   90.00
_cell.angle_beta   90.00
_cell.angle_gamma   90.00
#
_symmetry.space_group_name_H-M   'P 1'
#
loop_
_entity.id
_entity.type
_entity.pdbx_description
1 polymer ?
#
loop_
_entity_poly.entity_id
_entity_poly.type
_entity_poly.pdbx_seq_one_letter_code
_entity_poly.pdbx_strand_id
1 'polypeptide(L)'
;HDVPYFRRLLVSQAEHLTGLCTKWEDTVTQDGLSEEVQGQIRTTIGQAQLLMDQRFKQFSGLVDNCEFNTGEKETTCQDLQGFWDMVYFQ
;
A
#
# COMPACT_ATOMS: atom_id res chain seq x y z
N HIS A 1 17.57 7.71 -3.28
CA HIS A 1 17.03 6.46 -2.71
C HIS A 1 17.24 5.37 -3.74
N ASP A 2 17.67 4.17 -3.34
CA ASP A 2 17.92 3.07 -4.28
C ASP A 2 16.75 2.08 -4.31
N VAL A 3 16.66 1.27 -5.35
CA VAL A 3 15.68 0.18 -5.51
C VAL A 3 15.45 -0.66 -4.23
N PRO A 4 16.49 -1.17 -3.54
CA PRO A 4 16.30 -1.96 -2.32
C PRO A 4 15.69 -1.15 -1.15
N TYR A 5 15.87 0.18 -1.11
CA TYR A 5 15.20 1.02 -0.13
C TYR A 5 13.68 1.04 -0.39
N PHE A 6 13.26 1.27 -1.64
CA PHE A 6 11.85 1.31 -2.01
C PHE A 6 11.16 -0.04 -1.83
N ARG A 7 11.86 -1.15 -2.10
CA ARG A 7 11.35 -2.49 -1.85
C ARG A 7 11.08 -2.73 -0.36
N ARG A 8 12.01 -2.34 0.52
CA ARG A 8 11.81 -2.44 1.98
C ARG A 8 10.70 -1.51 2.47
N LEU A 9 10.62 -0.29 1.93
CA LEU A 9 9.57 0.66 2.25
C LEU A 9 8.19 0.10 1.90
N LEU A 10 8.05 -0.48 0.70
CA LEU A 10 6.81 -1.12 0.27
C LEU A 10 6.40 -2.27 1.19
N VAL A 11 7.33 -3.18 1.52
CA VAL A 11 7.04 -4.30 2.44
C VAL A 11 6.62 -3.77 3.81
N SER A 12 7.38 -2.83 4.38
CA SER A 12 7.09 -2.27 5.71
C SER A 12 5.73 -1.58 5.76
N GLN A 13 5.35 -0.85 4.71
CA GLN A 13 4.05 -0.18 4.65
C GLN A 13 2.91 -1.17 4.42
N ALA A 14 3.12 -2.22 3.62
CA ALA A 14 2.14 -3.27 3.40
C ALA A 14 1.87 -4.03 4.69
N GLU A 15 2.91 -4.37 5.45
CA GLU A 15 2.81 -5.01 6.76
C GLU A 15 2.08 -4.10 7.76
N HIS A 16 2.40 -2.80 7.78
CA HIS A 16 1.76 -1.84 8.67
C HIS A 16 0.26 -1.68 8.36
N LEU A 17 -0.11 -1.48 7.09
CA LEU A 17 -1.50 -1.36 6.65
C LEU A 17 -2.28 -2.66 6.88
N THR A 18 -1.65 -3.81 6.61
CA THR A 18 -2.26 -5.12 6.87
C THR A 18 -2.51 -5.32 8.36
N GLY A 19 -1.53 -4.99 9.21
CA GLY A 19 -1.68 -5.05 10.66
C GLY A 19 -2.78 -4.12 11.18
N LEU A 20 -2.91 -2.92 10.61
CA LEU A 20 -4.02 -2.01 10.90
C LEU A 20 -5.36 -2.62 10.49
N CYS A 21 -5.47 -3.15 9.26
CA CYS A 21 -6.69 -3.80 8.79
C CYS A 21 -7.12 -4.93 9.73
N THR A 22 -6.20 -5.84 10.09
CA THR A 22 -6.49 -6.95 11.03
C THR A 22 -6.93 -6.44 12.39
N LYS A 23 -6.29 -5.41 12.93
CA LYS A 23 -6.66 -4.82 14.22
C LYS A 23 -8.06 -4.19 14.19
N TRP A 24 -8.38 -3.48 13.11
CA TRP A 24 -9.70 -2.87 12.92
C TRP A 24 -10.78 -3.91 12.66
N GLU A 25 -10.46 -5.02 11.97
CA GLU A 25 -11.36 -6.16 11.77
C GLU A 25 -11.75 -6.78 13.13
N ASP A 26 -10.77 -7.04 14.00
CA ASP A 26 -11.02 -7.53 15.36
C ASP A 26 -11.87 -6.53 16.17
N THR A 27 -11.53 -5.25 16.08
CA THR A 27 -12.27 -4.16 16.75
C THR A 27 -13.73 -4.08 16.27
N VAL A 28 -13.99 -4.29 14.98
CA VAL A 28 -15.36 -4.34 14.42
C VAL A 28 -16.18 -5.52 14.93
N THR A 29 -15.50 -6.58 15.36
CA THR A 29 -16.13 -7.81 15.86
C THR A 29 -16.41 -7.73 17.36
N GLN A 30 -15.82 -6.75 18.07
CA GLN A 30 -16.11 -6.50 19.48
C GLN A 30 -17.46 -5.81 19.66
N ASP A 31 -18.28 -6.35 20.55
CA ASP A 31 -19.59 -5.81 20.91
C ASP A 31 -19.44 -4.42 21.55
N GLY A 32 -20.12 -3.40 20.98
CA GLY A 32 -20.08 -2.03 21.49
C GLY A 32 -20.04 -0.91 20.44
N LEU A 33 -19.84 -1.24 19.16
CA LEU A 33 -19.87 -0.27 18.05
C LEU A 33 -21.23 -0.25 17.35
N SER A 34 -21.71 0.93 16.96
CA SER A 34 -22.90 1.09 16.12
C SER A 34 -22.68 0.52 14.71
N GLU A 35 -23.73 -0.01 14.07
CA GLU A 35 -23.67 -0.54 12.69
C GLU A 35 -23.09 0.47 11.69
N GLU A 36 -23.36 1.77 11.86
CA GLU A 36 -22.80 2.81 11.00
C GLU A 36 -21.27 2.87 11.09
N VAL A 37 -20.73 2.82 12.32
CA VAL A 37 -19.28 2.84 12.58
C VAL A 37 -18.63 1.56 12.07
N GLN A 38 -19.28 0.41 12.28
CA GLN A 38 -18.80 -0.86 11.75
C GLN A 38 -18.77 -0.87 10.21
N GLY A 39 -19.80 -0.30 9.58
CA GLY A 39 -19.87 -0.13 8.13
C GLY A 39 -18.77 0.78 7.58
N GLN A 40 -18.48 1.89 8.28
CA GLN A 40 -17.36 2.77 7.93
C GLN A 40 -16.01 2.06 8.03
N ILE A 41 -15.75 1.35 9.14
CA ILE A 41 -14.50 0.61 9.34
C ILE A 41 -14.31 -0.45 8.25
N ARG A 42 -15.34 -1.28 7.97
CA ARG A 42 -15.28 -2.28 6.90
C ARG A 42 -15.00 -1.66 5.53
N THR A 43 -15.61 -0.51 5.25
CA THR A 43 -15.37 0.24 4.01
C THR A 43 -13.92 0.71 3.93
N THR A 44 -13.38 1.29 5.01
CA THR A 44 -11.98 1.74 5.08
C THR A 44 -10.99 0.57 4.94
N ILE A 45 -11.27 -0.58 5.58
CA ILE A 45 -10.46 -1.80 5.43
C ILE A 45 -10.45 -2.25 3.96
N GLY A 46 -11.63 -2.34 3.33
CA GLY A 46 -11.73 -2.73 1.93
C GLY A 46 -10.99 -1.77 0.98
N GLN A 47 -11.08 -0.45 1.23
CA GLN A 47 -10.34 0.55 0.48
C GLN A 47 -8.82 0.43 0.68
N ALA A 48 -8.36 0.21 1.91
CA ALA A 48 -6.94 0.01 2.21
C ALA A 48 -6.40 -1.26 1.52
N GLN A 49 -7.16 -2.36 1.55
CA GLN A 49 -6.81 -3.60 0.85
C GLN A 49 -6.75 -3.40 -0.66
N LEU A 50 -7.73 -2.71 -1.26
CA LEU A 50 -7.71 -2.38 -2.69
C LEU A 50 -6.53 -1.49 -3.07
N LEU A 51 -6.21 -0.50 -2.23
CA LEU A 51 -5.06 0.37 -2.44
C LEU A 51 -3.76 -0.43 -2.39
N MET A 52 -3.61 -1.34 -1.41
CA MET A 52 -2.49 -2.27 -1.38
C MET A 52 -2.45 -3.13 -2.65
N ASP A 53 -3.54 -3.78 -3.01
CA ASP A 53 -3.56 -4.69 -4.15
C ASP A 53 -3.30 -4.00 -5.50
N GLN A 54 -3.75 -2.76 -5.68
CA GLN A 54 -3.54 -2.03 -6.95
C GLN A 54 -2.23 -1.23 -6.94
N ARG A 55 -2.05 -0.36 -5.95
CA ARG A 55 -0.92 0.59 -5.93
C ARG A 55 0.37 -0.09 -5.54
N PHE A 56 0.37 -1.02 -4.59
CA PHE A 56 1.60 -1.71 -4.21
C PHE A 56 2.04 -2.70 -5.30
N LYS A 57 1.10 -3.36 -5.98
CA LYS A 57 1.46 -4.18 -7.16
C LYS A 57 2.06 -3.33 -8.29
N GLN A 58 1.49 -2.17 -8.59
CA GLN A 58 2.07 -1.25 -9.57
C GLN A 58 3.47 -0.79 -9.14
N PHE A 59 3.64 -0.40 -7.87
CA PHE A 59 4.93 0.06 -7.36
C PHE A 59 5.99 -1.05 -7.38
N SER A 60 5.62 -2.27 -6.98
CA SER A 60 6.51 -3.43 -7.07
C SER A 60 6.99 -3.66 -8.51
N GLY A 61 6.09 -3.57 -9.49
CA GLY A 61 6.46 -3.68 -10.90
C GLY A 61 7.41 -2.58 -11.37
N LEU A 62 7.25 -1.35 -10.88
CA LEU A 62 8.19 -0.25 -11.17
C LEU A 62 9.55 -0.48 -10.51
N VAL A 63 9.58 -0.96 -9.26
CA VAL A 63 10.81 -1.33 -8.54
C VAL A 63 11.55 -2.42 -9.30
N ASP A 64 10.86 -3.47 -9.74
CA ASP A 64 11.43 -4.56 -10.53
C ASP A 64 11.94 -4.06 -11.89
N ASN A 65 11.18 -3.20 -12.58
CA ASN A 65 11.62 -2.59 -13.83
C ASN A 65 12.89 -1.73 -13.66
N CYS A 66 13.02 -1.04 -12.53
CA CYS A 66 14.21 -0.26 -12.18
C CYS A 66 15.41 -1.18 -11.86
N GLU A 67 15.18 -2.32 -11.18
CA GLU A 67 16.23 -3.29 -10.82
C GLU A 67 16.78 -4.05 -12.03
N PHE A 68 15.88 -4.52 -12.91
CA PHE A 68 16.22 -5.43 -14.01
C PHE A 68 16.32 -4.73 -15.37
N ASN A 69 16.04 -3.43 -15.45
CA ASN A 69 15.94 -2.67 -16.71
C ASN A 69 15.02 -3.36 -17.75
N THR A 70 13.96 -4.01 -17.28
CA THR A 70 13.03 -4.81 -18.10
C THR A 70 11.92 -3.98 -18.75
N GLY A 71 11.80 -2.70 -18.42
CA GLY A 71 10.80 -1.80 -18.98
C GLY A 71 11.19 -1.25 -20.35
N GLU A 72 10.19 -0.93 -21.18
CA GLU A 72 10.41 -0.19 -22.45
C GLU A 72 10.99 1.23 -22.24
N LYS A 73 10.92 1.76 -21.02
CA LYS A 73 11.51 3.04 -20.61
C LYS A 73 12.35 2.84 -19.35
N GLU A 74 13.52 3.47 -19.31
CA GLU A 74 14.38 3.49 -18.12
C GLU A 74 13.59 4.06 -16.94
N THR A 75 13.29 3.21 -15.95
CA THR A 75 12.63 3.63 -14.72
C THR A 75 13.72 4.04 -13.75
N THR A 76 13.75 5.30 -13.34
CA THR A 76 14.74 5.81 -12.40
C THR A 76 14.23 5.76 -10.97
N CYS A 77 15.14 5.84 -10.00
CA CYS A 77 14.78 5.99 -8.60
C CYS A 77 13.95 7.26 -8.31
N GLN A 78 14.03 8.26 -9.20
CA GLN A 78 13.25 9.50 -9.10
C GLN A 78 11.79 9.28 -9.52
N ASP A 79 11.55 8.41 -10.52
CA ASP A 79 10.20 7.97 -10.91
C ASP A 79 9.54 7.16 -9.80
N LEU A 80 10.31 6.29 -9.12
CA LEU A 80 9.83 5.57 -7.92
C LEU A 80 9.42 6.54 -6.82
N GLN A 81 10.24 7.56 -6.56
CA GLN A 81 9.92 8.56 -5.55
C GLN A 81 8.64 9.34 -5.91
N GLY A 82 8.51 9.79 -7.16
CA GLY A 82 7.33 10.51 -7.63
C GLY A 82 6.05 9.67 -7.57
N PHE A 83 6.11 8.38 -7.90
CA PHE A 83 4.97 7.48 -7.76
C PHE A 83 4.61 7.30 -6.28
N TRP A 84 5.61 7.13 -5.41
CA TRP A 84 5.38 6.96 -3.98
C TRP A 84 4.74 8.20 -3.34
N ASP A 85 5.23 9.39 -3.67
CA ASP A 85 4.66 10.66 -3.21
C ASP A 85 3.19 10.79 -3.67
N MET A 86 2.89 10.42 -4.92
CA MET A 86 1.50 10.42 -5.42
C MET A 86 0.58 9.49 -4.63
N VAL A 87 1.05 8.30 -4.23
CA VAL A 87 0.28 7.35 -3.42
C VAL A 87 0.06 7.87 -2.00
N TYR A 88 1.02 8.62 -1.45
CA TYR A 88 0.97 9.13 -0.07
C TYR A 88 0.18 10.44 0.09
N PHE A 89 0.09 11.27 -0.96
CA PHE A 89 -0.59 12.57 -0.93
C PHE A 89 -2.02 12.56 -1.53
N GLN A 90 -2.58 11.38 -1.82
CA GLN A 90 -3.93 11.19 -2.37
C GLN A 90 -4.95 10.81 -1.29
#